data_AF-A0A948PBV9-F1
#
_entry.id   AF-A0A948PBV9-F1
#
_cell.length_a   1.000
_cell.length_b   1.000
_cell.length_c   1.000
_cell.angle_alpha   90.00
_cell.angle_beta   90.00
_cell.angle_gamma   90.00
#
_symmetry.space_group_name_H-M   'P 1'
#
loop_
_entity.id
_entity.type
_entity.pdbx_description
1 polymer ?
#
loop_
_entity_poly.entity_id
_entity_poly.type
_entity_poly.pdbx_seq_one_letter_code
_entity_poly.pdbx_strand_id
1 'polypeptide(L)'
;DHGKLTGRGSPIKRGLAAGIMTAVGGLGHALPYLIADFTVATTVAIIVVLVELWAIAFIQNRYMQTPFWRAVLQVVLGGSLVFAAGILIGNA
;
A
#
# COMPACT_ATOMS: atom_id res chain seq x y z
N ASP A 1 8.93 20.51 6.47
CA ASP A 1 8.17 21.00 7.64
C ASP A 1 8.74 20.40 8.92
N HIS A 2 9.28 21.23 9.82
CA HIS A 2 9.86 20.77 11.10
C HIS A 2 8.81 20.41 12.17
N GLY A 3 7.51 20.53 11.87
CA GLY A 3 6.43 20.03 12.72
C GLY A 3 6.23 20.80 14.03
N LYS A 4 7.01 21.84 14.31
CA LYS A 4 6.95 22.65 15.55
C LYS A 4 5.60 23.33 15.74
N LEU A 5 5.00 23.85 14.66
CA LEU A 5 3.70 24.53 14.71
C LEU A 5 2.51 23.57 14.64
N THR A 6 2.70 22.39 14.04
CA THR A 6 1.61 21.42 13.78
C THR A 6 1.58 20.25 14.77
N GLY A 7 2.57 20.17 15.68
CA GLY A 7 2.70 19.06 16.64
C GLY A 7 3.06 17.71 15.99
N ARG A 8 3.36 17.67 14.68
CA ARG A 8 3.58 16.42 13.93
C ARG A 8 4.91 15.72 14.24
N GLY A 9 5.79 16.35 15.03
CA GLY A 9 7.10 15.81 15.37
C GLY A 9 8.14 15.94 14.25
N SER A 10 9.31 15.32 14.46
CA SER A 10 10.48 15.46 13.58
C SER A 10 10.22 14.97 12.14
N PRO A 11 10.60 15.75 11.12
CA PRO A 11 10.44 15.35 9.72
C PRO A 11 11.21 14.08 9.36
N ILE A 12 12.37 13.84 9.99
CA ILE A 12 13.19 12.65 9.71
C ILE A 12 12.44 11.38 10.12
N LYS A 13 11.83 11.36 11.31
CA LYS A 13 11.07 10.20 11.80
C LYS A 13 9.88 9.89 10.90
N ARG A 14 9.16 10.92 10.48
CA ARG A 14 8.01 10.79 9.57
C ARG A 14 8.43 10.29 8.19
N GLY A 15 9.50 10.87 7.64
CA GLY A 15 10.04 10.49 6.34
C GLY A 15 10.52 9.04 6.32
N LEU A 16 11.26 8.62 7.35
CA LEU A 16 11.72 7.24 7.48
C LEU A 16 10.56 6.26 7.62
N ALA A 17 9.58 6.57 8.48
CA ALA A 17 8.39 5.74 8.64
C ALA A 17 7.62 5.59 7.32
N ALA A 18 7.40 6.70 6.60
CA ALA A 18 6.73 6.67 5.31
C ALA A 18 7.54 5.85 4.27
N GLY A 19 8.85 6.09 4.18
CA GLY A 19 9.73 5.39 3.24
C GLY A 19 9.77 3.88 3.48
N ILE A 20 9.89 3.45 4.74
CA ILE A 20 9.87 2.03 5.11
C ILE A 20 8.52 1.41 4.75
N MET A 21 7.41 2.06 5.11
CA MET A 21 6.07 1.52 4.81
C MET A 21 5.82 1.42 3.30
N THR A 22 6.28 2.39 2.52
CA THR A 22 6.22 2.32 1.05
C THR A 22 7.04 1.17 0.50
N ALA A 23 8.28 0.99 0.99
CA ALA A 23 9.13 -0.12 0.56
C ALA A 23 8.52 -1.48 0.94
N VAL A 24 8.00 -1.62 2.16
CA VAL A 24 7.36 -2.84 2.64
C VAL A 24 6.14 -3.18 1.79
N GLY A 25 5.25 -2.21 1.53
CA GLY A 25 4.09 -2.43 0.68
C GLY A 25 4.45 -2.77 -0.77
N GLY A 26 5.40 -2.03 -1.36
CA GLY A 26 5.84 -2.29 -2.74
C GLY A 26 6.54 -3.64 -2.90
N LEU A 27 7.31 -4.07 -1.89
CA LEU A 27 7.97 -5.38 -1.90
C LEU A 27 6.99 -6.51 -1.59
N GLY A 28 6.00 -6.31 -0.72
CA GLY A 28 5.04 -7.34 -0.30
C GLY A 28 4.42 -8.08 -1.48
N HIS A 29 3.86 -7.35 -2.44
CA HIS A 29 3.24 -7.93 -3.63
C HIS A 29 4.21 -8.23 -4.78
N ALA A 30 5.44 -7.69 -4.75
CA ALA A 30 6.44 -7.93 -5.80
C ALA A 30 7.29 -9.18 -5.54
N LEU A 31 7.62 -9.47 -4.28
CA LEU A 31 8.44 -10.62 -3.88
C LEU A 31 7.90 -11.98 -4.35
N PRO A 32 6.57 -12.23 -4.42
CA PRO A 32 6.05 -13.49 -4.95
C PRO A 32 6.49 -13.79 -6.39
N TYR A 33 6.81 -12.78 -7.21
CA TYR A 33 7.32 -12.97 -8.57
C TYR A 33 8.78 -13.44 -8.64
N LEU A 34 9.44 -13.66 -7.49
CA LEU A 34 10.68 -14.43 -7.42
C LEU A 34 10.43 -15.95 -7.54
N ILE A 35 9.18 -16.40 -7.41
CA ILE A 35 8.76 -17.78 -7.68
C ILE A 35 8.73 -17.97 -9.20
N ALA A 36 9.39 -19.03 -9.68
CA ALA A 36 9.53 -19.29 -11.12
C ALA A 36 8.19 -19.62 -11.80
N ASP A 37 7.28 -20.28 -11.09
CA ASP A 37 5.94 -20.57 -11.61
C ASP A 37 5.05 -19.33 -11.52
N PHE A 38 4.67 -18.81 -12.68
CA PHE A 38 3.88 -17.58 -12.78
C PHE A 38 2.50 -17.70 -12.12
N THR A 39 1.81 -18.83 -12.30
CA THR A 39 0.47 -19.02 -11.73
C THR A 39 0.52 -19.06 -10.21
N VAL A 40 1.52 -19.73 -9.64
CA VAL A 40 1.78 -19.74 -8.20
C VAL A 40 2.17 -18.35 -7.72
N ALA A 41 3.11 -17.67 -8.40
CA ALA A 41 3.54 -16.32 -8.07
C ALA A 41 2.37 -15.33 -8.03
N THR A 42 1.53 -15.31 -9.07
CA THR A 42 0.35 -14.43 -9.15
C THR A 42 -0.68 -14.79 -8.09
N THR A 43 -0.93 -16.07 -7.82
CA THR A 43 -1.87 -16.49 -6.76
C THR A 43 -1.40 -16.00 -5.40
N VAL A 44 -0.12 -16.16 -5.09
CA VAL A 44 0.47 -15.67 -3.83
C VAL A 44 0.43 -14.15 -3.76
N ALA A 45 0.78 -13.44 -4.84
CA ALA A 45 0.71 -11.98 -4.92
C ALA A 45 -0.71 -11.45 -4.65
N ILE A 46 -1.74 -12.08 -5.22
CA ILE A 46 -3.14 -11.71 -4.97
C ILE A 46 -3.49 -11.86 -3.49
N ILE A 47 -3.10 -12.98 -2.85
CA ILE A 47 -3.35 -13.19 -1.42
C ILE A 47 -2.66 -12.12 -0.58
N VAL A 48 -1.39 -11.81 -0.87
CA VAL A 48 -0.64 -10.76 -0.16
C VAL A 48 -1.35 -9.41 -0.30
N VAL A 49 -1.73 -9.02 -1.52
CA VAL A 49 -2.45 -7.76 -1.76
C VAL A 49 -3.75 -7.70 -0.96
N LEU A 50 -4.55 -8.78 -0.93
CA LEU A 50 -5.80 -8.79 -0.14
C LEU A 50 -5.53 -8.54 1.35
N VAL A 51 -4.48 -9.15 1.90
CA VAL A 51 -4.04 -8.92 3.29
C VAL A 51 -3.58 -7.47 3.48
N GLU A 52 -2.81 -6.91 2.55
CA GLU A 52 -2.34 -5.53 2.59
C GLU A 52 -3.51 -4.53 2.58
N LEU A 53 -4.46 -4.67 1.64
CA LEU A 53 -5.62 -3.78 1.54
C LEU A 53 -6.49 -3.86 2.82
N TRP A 54 -6.66 -5.06 3.38
CA TRP A 54 -7.38 -5.23 4.64
C TRP A 54 -6.65 -4.58 5.81
N ALA A 55 -5.33 -4.74 5.90
CA ALA A 55 -4.51 -4.10 6.92
C ALA A 55 -4.57 -2.56 6.80
N ILE A 56 -4.47 -2.00 5.60
CA ILE A 56 -4.55 -0.55 5.37
C ILE A 56 -5.93 -0.02 5.74
N ALA A 57 -7.01 -0.69 5.32
CA ALA A 57 -8.37 -0.30 5.68
C ALA A 57 -8.62 -0.38 7.19
N PHE A 58 -8.12 -1.44 7.85
CA PHE A 58 -8.18 -1.58 9.30
C PHE A 58 -7.43 -0.48 10.03
N ILE A 59 -6.19 -0.16 9.61
CA ILE A 59 -5.37 0.90 10.20
C ILE A 59 -6.07 2.26 10.06
N GLN A 60 -6.58 2.58 8.88
CA GLN A 60 -7.31 3.83 8.65
C GLN A 60 -8.58 3.92 9.51
N ASN A 61 -9.34 2.82 9.61
CA ASN A 61 -10.53 2.79 10.46
C ASN A 61 -10.20 2.92 11.95
N ARG A 62 -9.15 2.23 12.43
CA ARG A 62 -8.79 2.16 13.84
C ARG A 62 -8.10 3.43 14.35
N TYR A 63 -7.17 3.98 13.57
CA TYR A 63 -6.28 5.06 14.01
C TYR A 63 -6.61 6.42 13.40
N MET A 64 -7.22 6.44 12.21
CA MET A 64 -7.58 7.69 11.51
C MET A 64 -9.07 8.00 11.58
N GLN A 65 -9.86 7.22 12.35
CA GLN A 65 -11.31 7.38 12.51
C GLN A 65 -12.04 7.48 11.16
N THR A 66 -11.47 6.88 10.11
CA THR A 66 -12.03 6.92 8.77
C THR A 66 -13.08 5.82 8.65
N PRO A 67 -14.34 6.12 8.31
CA PRO A 67 -15.37 5.08 8.19
C PRO A 67 -14.90 3.96 7.26
N PHE A 68 -14.98 2.71 7.72
CA PHE A 68 -14.42 1.54 7.01
C PHE A 68 -14.76 1.53 5.51
N TRP A 69 -16.02 1.82 5.14
CA TRP A 69 -16.44 1.88 3.73
C TRP A 69 -15.67 2.92 2.91
N ARG A 70 -15.38 4.10 3.48
CA ARG A 70 -14.57 5.14 2.82
C ARG A 70 -13.11 4.72 2.71
N ALA A 71 -12.56 4.09 3.76
CA ALA A 71 -11.20 3.58 3.74
C ALA A 71 -11.01 2.51 2.66
N VAL A 72 -11.95 1.55 2.56
CA VAL A 72 -11.93 0.51 1.51
C VAL A 72 -12.08 1.13 0.13
N LEU A 73 -13.06 2.01 -0.09
CA LEU A 73 -13.24 2.68 -1.37
C LEU A 73 -11.98 3.41 -1.81
N GLN A 74 -11.39 4.23 -0.95
CA GLN A 74 -10.17 4.98 -1.26
C GLN A 74 -9.01 4.06 -1.63
N VAL A 75 -8.81 2.99 -0.86
CA VAL A 75 -7.71 2.03 -1.04
C VAL A 75 -7.87 1.21 -2.32
N VAL A 76 -9.07 0.67 -2.56
CA VAL A 76 -9.37 -0.14 -3.76
C VAL A 76 -9.35 0.72 -5.02
N LEU A 77 -9.96 1.91 -4.99
CA LEU A 77 -9.94 2.83 -6.13
C LEU A 77 -8.51 3.27 -6.43
N GLY A 78 -7.75 3.72 -5.42
CA GLY A 78 -6.34 4.08 -5.59
C GLY A 78 -5.50 2.93 -6.14
N GLY A 79 -5.67 1.71 -5.60
CA GLY A 79 -4.98 0.51 -6.07
C GLY A 79 -5.32 0.16 -7.52
N SER A 80 -6.61 0.20 -7.88
CA SER A 80 -7.08 -0.09 -9.24
C SER A 80 -6.51 0.88 -10.28
N LEU A 81 -6.39 2.17 -9.93
CA LEU A 81 -5.80 3.19 -10.81
C LEU A 81 -4.31 2.93 -11.06
N VAL A 82 -3.54 2.63 -10.01
CA VAL A 82 -2.11 2.31 -10.13
C VAL A 82 -1.91 1.03 -10.93
N PHE A 83 -2.73 0.01 -10.69
CA PHE A 83 -2.70 -1.25 -11.45
C PHE A 83 -3.02 -1.02 -12.94
N ALA A 84 -4.07 -0.27 -13.25
CA ALA A 84 -4.43 0.08 -14.63
C ALA A 84 -3.29 0.87 -15.32
N ALA A 85 -2.69 1.84 -14.63
CA ALA A 85 -1.53 2.54 -15.14
C ALA A 85 -0.34 1.60 -15.42
N GLY A 86 -0.11 0.63 -14.53
CA GLY A 86 0.89 -0.42 -14.71
C GLY A 86 0.66 -1.27 -15.96
N ILE A 87 -0.58 -1.69 -16.22
CA ILE A 87 -0.93 -2.41 -17.46
C ILE A 87 -0.70 -1.54 -18.69
N LEU A 88 -1.16 -0.29 -18.66
CA LEU A 88 -1.04 0.63 -19.79
C LEU A 88 0.42 0.95 -20.15
N ILE A 89 1.27 1.13 -19.14
CA ILE A 89 2.71 1.38 -19.34
C ILE A 89 3.44 0.10 -19.72
N GLY A 90 3.07 -1.05 -19.12
CA GLY A 90 3.73 -2.34 -19.36
C GLY A 90 3.36 -3.00 -20.68
N ASN A 91 2.29 -2.56 -21.35
CA ASN A 91 1.88 -3.01 -22.68
C ASN A 91 2.52 -2.18 -23.82
N ALA A 92 3.65 -1.52 -23.54
CA ALA A 92 4.46 -0.77 -24.49
C ALA A 92 5.68 -1.58 -24.97
#